data_AF-A0A536MHK7-F1
#
_entry.id   AF-A0A536MHK7-F1
#
_cell.length_a   1.000
_cell.length_b   1.000
_cell.length_c   1.000
_cell.angle_alpha   90.00
_cell.angle_beta   90.00
_cell.angle_gamma   90.00
#
_symmetry.space_group_name_H-M   'P 1'
#
loop_
_entity.id
_entity.type
_entity.pdbx_description
1 polymer ?
#
loop_
_entity_poly.entity_id
_entity_poly.type
_entity_poly.pdbx_seq_one_letter_code
_entity_poly.pdbx_strand_id
1 'polypeptide(L)'
;MCCAAANRPTCPRAGTGCWTDRPPARRQPRGLDVGEVSARPRWSPAGRLRERQEPRSRSPTTPRRSQQDVCQEATRACRLSPKPGSGHPQTDRQVGPFAYNPQVPSGGSRELKTRAPRAWLIKLGRLLDRAAFRPATLPDDLVTGIALLPAIAAGLIIFRVHALEMLAVAAAAGAVGLLVSQWLWRHERHHSGTSTVIAALFGVALVGAGASLFVTIEVAALAVALELLRTRYIPAIRAQAGLIAFAVIALVTRGAPFTYFDPNGTTNPRDPIDTWYQLFHQSTWALDPVRLYVGNVAGPVFATSLLAVAVGVAWLAYARRVSLVVLVAFLAGSLVAVYTSQWDFVFQLDSGPTWFVAGLILADRRLLPDSWALRPMLGFAAGLFAVGLRRNGYGIEAAFLTVATIQAVMALVVVLYWSASVAMERWKRTRLLRQREANLRVVKTITDPS
;
A
#
# COMPACT_ATOMS: atom_id res chain seq x y z
N MET A 1 18.10 -23.91 -68.05
CA MET A 1 18.93 -25.07 -67.65
C MET A 1 18.59 -25.37 -66.19
N CYS A 2 17.57 -26.20 -65.96
CA CYS A 2 17.66 -27.63 -65.53
C CYS A 2 18.23 -27.78 -64.11
N CYS A 3 17.36 -28.07 -63.11
CA CYS A 3 17.22 -29.35 -62.38
C CYS A 3 18.41 -29.63 -61.42
N ALA A 4 18.28 -30.16 -60.20
CA ALA A 4 17.36 -31.17 -59.70
C ALA A 4 17.31 -31.19 -58.15
N ALA A 5 16.26 -31.84 -57.65
CA ALA A 5 15.93 -32.13 -56.27
C ALA A 5 16.39 -33.56 -55.83
N ALA A 6 15.96 -33.96 -54.62
CA ALA A 6 15.94 -35.32 -54.01
C ALA A 6 17.12 -35.62 -53.04
N ASN A 7 17.00 -36.32 -51.90
CA ASN A 7 15.98 -37.19 -51.32
C ASN A 7 16.23 -37.38 -49.79
N ARG A 8 15.19 -37.69 -49.01
CA ARG A 8 15.30 -38.33 -47.67
C ARG A 8 14.50 -39.64 -47.68
N PRO A 9 15.00 -40.74 -47.06
CA PRO A 9 14.28 -42.00 -47.01
C PRO A 9 13.42 -42.17 -45.75
N THR A 10 12.44 -43.07 -45.85
CA THR A 10 11.41 -43.46 -44.87
C THR A 10 11.47 -44.94 -44.50
N CYS A 11 10.86 -45.25 -43.33
CA CYS A 11 10.26 -46.52 -42.85
C CYS A 11 11.18 -47.58 -42.17
N PRO A 12 10.63 -48.55 -41.36
CA PRO A 12 9.24 -48.79 -40.94
C PRO A 12 9.00 -49.07 -39.42
N ARG A 13 7.70 -49.22 -39.08
CA ARG A 13 7.07 -49.65 -37.80
C ARG A 13 7.16 -51.18 -37.53
N ALA A 14 7.19 -51.53 -36.24
CA ALA A 14 6.66 -52.76 -35.60
C ALA A 14 6.41 -52.38 -34.11
N GLY A 15 5.52 -52.93 -33.28
CA GLY A 15 4.67 -54.10 -33.24
C GLY A 15 4.23 -54.26 -31.76
N THR A 16 3.06 -54.84 -31.52
CA THR A 16 2.26 -54.88 -30.28
C THR A 16 2.69 -55.89 -29.20
N GLY A 17 2.40 -55.57 -27.93
CA GLY A 17 1.84 -56.51 -26.92
C GLY A 17 2.79 -57.14 -25.88
N CYS A 18 2.49 -56.99 -24.58
CA CYS A 18 2.23 -58.07 -23.62
C CYS A 18 2.06 -57.55 -22.17
N TRP A 19 1.11 -58.18 -21.45
CA TRP A 19 0.77 -58.01 -20.04
C TRP A 19 1.79 -58.69 -19.10
N THR A 20 1.87 -58.26 -17.83
CA THR A 20 1.92 -59.17 -16.66
C THR A 20 1.75 -58.43 -15.32
N ASP A 21 0.92 -59.05 -14.48
CA ASP A 21 0.56 -58.74 -13.10
C ASP A 21 1.71 -58.81 -12.08
N ARG A 22 1.62 -58.07 -10.96
CA ARG A 22 1.73 -58.56 -9.55
C ARG A 22 1.74 -57.42 -8.49
N PRO A 23 1.49 -57.72 -7.18
CA PRO A 23 0.42 -57.10 -6.38
C PRO A 23 0.96 -56.26 -5.18
N PRO A 24 0.08 -55.71 -4.30
CA PRO A 24 0.45 -54.66 -3.34
C PRO A 24 0.87 -55.20 -1.96
N ALA A 25 1.83 -54.54 -1.33
CA ALA A 25 2.18 -54.76 0.06
C ALA A 25 1.40 -53.83 1.00
N ARG A 26 0.96 -54.44 2.09
CA ARG A 26 -0.03 -54.03 3.10
C ARG A 26 0.69 -53.57 4.38
N ARG A 27 0.01 -52.71 5.15
CA ARG A 27 0.07 -52.55 6.64
C ARG A 27 1.36 -51.92 7.21
N GLN A 28 1.38 -51.18 8.33
CA GLN A 28 0.41 -50.58 9.26
C GLN A 28 1.21 -49.64 10.20
N PRO A 29 0.54 -48.84 11.06
CA PRO A 29 1.13 -47.74 11.81
C PRO A 29 1.61 -48.12 13.21
N ARG A 30 2.47 -47.27 13.77
CA ARG A 30 2.68 -47.01 15.22
C ARG A 30 3.00 -45.51 15.31
N GLY A 31 2.47 -44.72 16.23
CA GLY A 31 2.15 -44.99 17.62
C GLY A 31 2.83 -43.87 18.41
N LEU A 32 2.04 -43.16 19.21
CA LEU A 32 2.43 -42.05 20.10
C LEU A 32 3.62 -42.44 21.01
N ASP A 33 4.45 -41.46 21.38
CA ASP A 33 4.52 -41.07 22.80
C ASP A 33 5.33 -39.80 23.07
N VAL A 34 4.93 -39.22 24.20
CA VAL A 34 5.25 -37.97 24.89
C VAL A 34 6.69 -37.97 25.43
N GLY A 35 7.32 -36.80 25.51
CA GLY A 35 8.63 -36.64 26.15
C GLY A 35 9.08 -35.19 26.26
N GLU A 36 8.65 -34.54 27.34
CA GLU A 36 9.02 -33.22 27.82
C GLU A 36 10.50 -33.16 28.25
N VAL A 37 11.31 -32.28 27.66
CA VAL A 37 12.65 -31.92 28.19
C VAL A 37 12.88 -30.42 27.98
N SER A 38 12.75 -29.66 29.06
CA SER A 38 13.10 -28.23 29.13
C SER A 38 14.60 -28.08 29.38
N ALA A 39 15.32 -27.58 28.38
CA ALA A 39 16.76 -27.33 28.44
C ALA A 39 17.06 -25.84 28.69
N ARG A 40 17.87 -25.56 29.73
CA ARG A 40 18.58 -24.29 29.92
C ARG A 40 19.55 -24.03 28.77
N PRO A 41 19.83 -22.77 28.40
CA PRO A 41 21.10 -22.41 27.80
C PRO A 41 22.00 -21.64 28.76
N ARG A 42 23.22 -22.18 28.83
CA ARG A 42 24.43 -21.74 29.52
C ARG A 42 25.08 -20.63 28.70
N TRP A 43 25.45 -19.53 29.34
CA TRP A 43 26.28 -18.48 28.73
C TRP A 43 27.74 -18.97 28.62
N SER A 44 28.40 -18.67 27.50
CA SER A 44 29.86 -18.69 27.38
C SER A 44 30.34 -17.60 26.41
N PRO A 45 31.46 -16.93 26.72
CA PRO A 45 31.92 -15.73 26.02
C PRO A 45 32.82 -16.08 24.82
N ALA A 46 32.67 -15.32 23.74
CA ALA A 46 33.57 -15.35 22.59
C ALA A 46 34.15 -13.94 22.38
N GLY A 47 35.47 -13.83 22.28
CA GLY A 47 36.14 -12.57 21.94
C GLY A 47 37.64 -12.60 22.17
N ARG A 48 38.34 -13.60 21.62
CA ARG A 48 39.81 -13.62 21.56
C ARG A 48 40.29 -12.60 20.53
N LEU A 49 41.20 -11.71 20.96
CA LEU A 49 42.00 -10.82 20.12
C LEU A 49 42.68 -11.63 19.01
N ARG A 50 42.59 -11.14 17.78
CA ARG A 50 43.42 -11.62 16.66
C ARG A 50 44.41 -10.52 16.30
N GLU A 51 45.64 -10.80 16.63
CA GLU A 51 46.84 -10.02 16.41
C GLU A 51 47.13 -9.86 14.91
N ARG A 52 47.58 -8.66 14.55
CA ARG A 52 47.73 -8.13 13.21
C ARG A 52 49.15 -8.47 12.71
N GLN A 53 49.29 -9.47 11.85
CA GLN A 53 50.55 -9.74 11.15
C GLN A 53 50.62 -8.99 9.82
N GLU A 54 51.70 -8.21 9.68
CA GLU A 54 52.12 -7.55 8.44
C GLU A 54 52.52 -8.56 7.34
N PRO A 55 52.25 -8.26 6.06
CA PRO A 55 52.80 -9.05 4.97
C PRO A 55 54.19 -8.54 4.56
N ARG A 56 55.21 -9.37 4.84
CA ARG A 56 56.54 -9.28 4.25
C ARG A 56 56.46 -9.56 2.74
N SER A 57 57.06 -8.65 1.99
CA SER A 57 57.42 -8.76 0.58
C SER A 57 58.26 -10.00 0.26
N ARG A 58 57.77 -10.89 -0.61
CA ARG A 58 58.60 -11.75 -1.47
C ARG A 58 57.90 -11.97 -2.80
N SER A 59 58.54 -11.47 -3.85
CA SER A 59 58.23 -11.73 -5.25
C SER A 59 58.53 -13.20 -5.60
N PRO A 60 57.64 -13.93 -6.28
CA PRO A 60 58.00 -15.09 -7.06
C PRO A 60 57.94 -14.75 -8.55
N THR A 61 59.11 -14.82 -9.18
CA THR A 61 59.30 -14.92 -10.63
C THR A 61 58.40 -16.01 -11.21
N THR A 62 57.52 -15.62 -12.14
CA THR A 62 56.73 -16.52 -12.96
C THR A 62 57.63 -17.25 -13.98
N PRO A 63 57.49 -18.58 -14.16
CA PRO A 63 58.13 -19.26 -15.27
C PRO A 63 57.40 -18.90 -16.56
N ARG A 64 58.19 -18.62 -17.60
CA ARG A 64 57.74 -18.29 -18.96
C ARG A 64 57.03 -19.52 -19.54
N ARG A 65 55.69 -19.52 -19.50
CA ARG A 65 54.86 -20.54 -20.16
C ARG A 65 55.19 -20.57 -21.64
N SER A 66 55.49 -21.76 -22.14
CA SER A 66 55.77 -21.98 -23.56
C SER A 66 54.49 -21.71 -24.37
N GLN A 67 54.64 -21.23 -25.60
CA GLN A 67 53.52 -20.95 -26.51
C GLN A 67 52.65 -22.20 -26.78
N GLN A 68 53.19 -23.40 -26.56
CA GLN A 68 52.48 -24.67 -26.65
C GLN A 68 51.49 -24.90 -25.50
N ASP A 69 51.76 -24.40 -24.30
CA ASP A 69 50.85 -24.54 -23.16
C ASP A 69 49.60 -23.67 -23.32
N VAL A 70 49.72 -22.51 -23.98
CA VAL A 70 48.59 -21.61 -24.28
C VAL A 70 47.64 -22.24 -25.32
N CYS A 71 48.19 -22.94 -26.32
CA CYS A 71 47.38 -23.67 -27.29
C CYS A 71 46.66 -24.88 -26.69
N GLN A 72 47.29 -25.63 -25.77
CA GLN A 72 46.61 -26.75 -25.10
C GLN A 72 45.51 -26.30 -24.12
N GLU A 73 45.70 -25.18 -23.45
CA GLU A 73 44.70 -24.63 -22.51
C GLU A 73 43.49 -24.03 -23.27
N ALA A 74 43.70 -23.42 -24.44
CA ALA A 74 42.62 -23.02 -25.35
C ALA A 74 41.83 -24.21 -25.92
N THR A 75 42.51 -25.34 -26.19
CA THR A 75 41.87 -26.57 -26.67
C THR A 75 41.04 -27.26 -25.58
N ARG A 76 41.47 -27.15 -24.30
CA ARG A 76 40.68 -27.63 -23.14
C ARG A 76 39.44 -26.76 -22.87
N ALA A 77 39.54 -25.44 -23.05
CA ALA A 77 38.40 -24.53 -22.87
C ALA A 77 37.29 -24.78 -23.91
N CYS A 78 37.64 -25.15 -25.16
CA CYS A 78 36.66 -25.51 -26.19
C CYS A 78 35.96 -26.86 -25.94
N ARG A 79 36.57 -27.79 -25.19
CA ARG A 79 35.93 -29.08 -24.84
C ARG A 79 34.90 -28.99 -23.71
N LEU A 80 34.87 -27.88 -22.97
CA LEU A 80 33.93 -27.66 -21.86
C LEU A 80 32.84 -26.63 -22.18
N SER A 81 32.72 -26.19 -23.43
CA SER A 81 31.62 -25.33 -23.85
C SER A 81 30.32 -26.15 -23.96
N PRO A 82 29.25 -25.82 -23.20
CA PRO A 82 27.98 -26.52 -23.30
C PRO A 82 27.37 -26.29 -24.69
N LYS A 83 27.07 -27.37 -25.41
CA LYS A 83 26.29 -27.32 -26.65
C LYS A 83 24.91 -26.74 -26.36
N PRO A 84 24.40 -25.79 -27.16
CA PRO A 84 22.99 -25.40 -27.11
C PRO A 84 22.15 -26.56 -27.65
N GLY A 85 21.50 -27.28 -26.74
CA GLY A 85 20.56 -28.35 -27.07
C GLY A 85 19.27 -27.78 -27.65
N SER A 86 19.11 -27.93 -28.95
CA SER A 86 17.80 -27.95 -29.61
C SER A 86 17.06 -29.23 -29.21
N GLY A 87 15.93 -29.11 -28.53
CA GLY A 87 15.08 -30.24 -28.18
C GLY A 87 13.73 -29.80 -27.64
N HIS A 88 12.72 -29.81 -28.51
CA HIS A 88 11.30 -29.71 -28.19
C HIS A 88 10.69 -31.13 -28.35
N PRO A 89 9.41 -31.38 -28.01
CA PRO A 89 8.87 -31.69 -26.68
C PRO A 89 8.23 -33.10 -26.61
N GLN A 90 8.08 -33.68 -25.41
CA GLN A 90 7.13 -34.78 -25.09
C GLN A 90 7.11 -34.93 -23.56
N THR A 91 6.04 -34.66 -22.79
CA THR A 91 4.74 -35.34 -22.62
C THR A 91 4.80 -36.86 -22.49
N ASP A 92 4.67 -37.34 -21.25
CA ASP A 92 3.66 -38.31 -20.77
C ASP A 92 3.90 -38.58 -19.27
N ARG A 93 2.95 -38.96 -18.40
CA ARG A 93 1.48 -38.86 -18.26
C ARG A 93 1.13 -39.74 -17.04
N GLN A 94 0.13 -39.34 -16.23
CA GLN A 94 -1.07 -40.12 -15.84
C GLN A 94 -1.76 -39.43 -14.64
N VAL A 95 -2.97 -38.83 -14.78
CA VAL A 95 -4.36 -39.38 -14.91
C VAL A 95 -4.88 -39.85 -13.53
N GLY A 96 -6.05 -39.50 -12.96
CA GLY A 96 -7.33 -38.80 -13.26
C GLY A 96 -8.28 -39.05 -12.02
N PRO A 97 -9.58 -38.63 -11.93
CA PRO A 97 -10.53 -38.38 -13.02
C PRO A 97 -11.43 -37.11 -12.95
N PHE A 98 -11.88 -36.71 -14.15
CA PHE A 98 -13.18 -36.17 -14.58
C PHE A 98 -13.86 -34.98 -13.87
N ALA A 99 -13.86 -33.83 -14.57
CA ALA A 99 -15.10 -33.12 -14.91
C ALA A 99 -14.95 -32.38 -16.26
N TYR A 100 -15.93 -32.60 -17.12
CA TYR A 100 -16.07 -32.21 -18.52
C TYR A 100 -16.46 -30.73 -18.66
N ASN A 101 -15.82 -29.95 -19.53
CA ASN A 101 -16.43 -28.70 -20.00
C ASN A 101 -15.95 -28.38 -21.44
N PRO A 102 -16.82 -28.48 -22.46
CA PRO A 102 -16.43 -28.19 -23.83
C PRO A 102 -16.28 -26.68 -24.04
N GLN A 103 -15.14 -26.27 -24.59
CA GLN A 103 -14.99 -24.94 -25.18
C GLN A 103 -15.68 -24.94 -26.54
N VAL A 104 -16.74 -24.14 -26.65
CA VAL A 104 -17.34 -23.79 -27.93
C VAL A 104 -16.65 -22.51 -28.44
N PRO A 105 -16.00 -22.53 -29.61
CA PRO A 105 -15.64 -21.32 -30.31
C PRO A 105 -16.82 -20.93 -31.22
N SER A 106 -17.70 -20.07 -30.73
CA SER A 106 -18.55 -19.22 -31.57
C SER A 106 -18.16 -17.79 -31.21
N GLY A 107 -17.77 -16.94 -32.14
CA GLY A 107 -18.38 -16.68 -33.42
C GLY A 107 -18.36 -15.16 -33.46
N GLY A 108 -17.61 -14.60 -34.41
CA GLY A 108 -17.51 -13.16 -34.56
C GLY A 108 -18.90 -12.57 -34.75
N SER A 109 -19.28 -11.64 -33.88
CA SER A 109 -20.24 -10.61 -34.25
C SER A 109 -19.88 -9.33 -33.53
N ARG A 110 -19.45 -8.36 -34.33
CA ARG A 110 -19.42 -6.95 -33.95
C ARG A 110 -20.86 -6.49 -33.81
N GLU A 111 -21.46 -6.72 -32.65
CA GLU A 111 -22.69 -6.04 -32.25
C GLU A 111 -22.40 -5.06 -31.11
N LEU A 112 -22.07 -3.83 -31.51
CA LEU A 112 -22.34 -2.63 -30.76
C LEU A 112 -23.87 -2.42 -30.72
N LYS A 113 -24.59 -3.23 -29.95
CA LYS A 113 -26.01 -2.99 -29.64
C LYS A 113 -26.27 -3.25 -28.17
N THR A 114 -26.45 -2.15 -27.45
CA THR A 114 -27.05 -2.05 -26.11
C THR A 114 -26.46 -2.97 -25.05
N ARG A 115 -25.48 -2.48 -24.28
CA ARG A 115 -25.11 -3.08 -22.98
C ARG A 115 -26.35 -3.09 -22.09
N ALA A 116 -27.04 -4.22 -22.06
CA ALA A 116 -28.24 -4.38 -21.26
C ALA A 116 -27.93 -4.13 -19.78
N PRO A 117 -28.78 -3.40 -19.03
CA PRO A 117 -28.60 -3.12 -17.61
C PRO A 117 -28.42 -4.41 -16.77
N ARG A 118 -28.95 -5.54 -17.25
CA ARG A 118 -28.75 -6.87 -16.66
C ARG A 118 -27.29 -7.30 -16.55
N ALA A 119 -26.43 -6.95 -17.50
CA ALA A 119 -25.01 -7.32 -17.45
C ALA A 119 -24.25 -6.56 -16.34
N TRP A 120 -24.66 -5.33 -16.05
CA TRP A 120 -24.12 -4.55 -14.94
C TRP A 120 -24.59 -5.10 -13.59
N LEU A 121 -25.88 -5.43 -13.46
CA LEU A 121 -26.44 -6.04 -12.24
C LEU A 121 -25.79 -7.39 -11.90
N ILE A 122 -25.54 -8.25 -12.90
CA ILE A 122 -24.85 -9.54 -12.68
C ILE A 122 -23.40 -9.33 -12.22
N LYS A 123 -22.70 -8.33 -12.77
CA LYS A 123 -21.35 -7.97 -12.30
C LYS A 123 -21.39 -7.43 -10.88
N LEU A 124 -22.38 -6.60 -10.56
CA LEU A 124 -22.58 -6.06 -9.22
C LEU A 124 -22.85 -7.19 -8.21
N GLY A 125 -23.73 -8.14 -8.55
CA GLY A 125 -24.02 -9.31 -7.72
C GLY A 125 -22.76 -10.15 -7.44
N ARG A 126 -21.97 -10.45 -8.47
CA ARG A 126 -20.68 -11.16 -8.29
C ARG A 126 -19.68 -10.36 -7.46
N LEU A 127 -19.67 -9.03 -7.56
CA LEU A 127 -18.83 -8.17 -6.72
C LEU A 127 -19.30 -8.17 -5.27
N LEU A 128 -20.61 -8.15 -5.03
CA LEU A 128 -21.22 -8.23 -3.71
C LEU A 128 -20.98 -9.59 -3.05
N ASP A 129 -21.14 -10.69 -3.79
CA ASP A 129 -20.80 -12.03 -3.31
C ASP A 129 -19.32 -12.12 -2.95
N ARG A 130 -18.45 -11.53 -3.78
CA ARG A 130 -17.02 -11.49 -3.50
C ARG A 130 -16.70 -10.60 -2.30
N ALA A 131 -17.41 -9.49 -2.11
CA ALA A 131 -17.33 -8.63 -0.93
C ALA A 131 -17.74 -9.38 0.33
N ALA A 132 -18.87 -10.08 0.31
CA ALA A 132 -19.39 -10.82 1.44
C ALA A 132 -18.49 -12.00 1.84
N PHE A 133 -18.00 -12.78 0.86
CA PHE A 133 -17.34 -14.06 1.16
C PHE A 133 -15.81 -14.07 0.97
N ARG A 134 -15.25 -13.16 0.17
CA ARG A 134 -13.80 -13.14 -0.15
C ARG A 134 -13.26 -11.71 -0.29
N PRO A 135 -13.41 -10.84 0.73
CA PRO A 135 -13.06 -9.42 0.63
C PRO A 135 -11.59 -9.18 0.32
N ALA A 136 -10.69 -10.09 0.75
CA ALA A 136 -9.25 -10.02 0.48
C ALA A 136 -8.89 -10.06 -1.01
N THR A 137 -9.82 -10.48 -1.88
CA THR A 137 -9.59 -10.65 -3.31
C THR A 137 -10.12 -9.48 -4.15
N LEU A 138 -10.71 -8.45 -3.52
CA LEU A 138 -11.23 -7.26 -4.19
C LEU A 138 -10.12 -6.22 -4.43
N PRO A 139 -10.30 -5.36 -5.45
CA PRO A 139 -9.45 -4.21 -5.66
C PRO A 139 -9.40 -3.31 -4.44
N ASP A 140 -8.24 -2.74 -4.23
CA ASP A 140 -7.91 -2.05 -3.00
C ASP A 140 -8.78 -0.82 -2.74
N ASP A 141 -9.04 -0.02 -3.79
CA ASP A 141 -9.95 1.13 -3.76
C ASP A 141 -11.39 0.75 -3.47
N LEU A 142 -11.85 -0.41 -3.93
CA LEU A 142 -13.22 -0.85 -3.72
C LEU A 142 -13.43 -1.27 -2.26
N VAL A 143 -12.46 -1.98 -1.68
CA VAL A 143 -12.49 -2.34 -0.25
C VAL A 143 -12.53 -1.09 0.62
N THR A 144 -11.69 -0.09 0.31
CA THR A 144 -11.65 1.18 1.02
C THR A 144 -12.92 2.01 0.79
N GLY A 145 -13.44 2.05 -0.43
CA GLY A 145 -14.70 2.72 -0.76
C GLY A 145 -15.89 2.14 0.00
N ILE A 146 -16.00 0.81 0.09
CA ILE A 146 -17.02 0.14 0.91
C ILE A 146 -16.85 0.50 2.39
N ALA A 147 -15.62 0.59 2.88
CA ALA A 147 -15.34 0.98 4.26
C ALA A 147 -15.78 2.42 4.59
N LEU A 148 -15.75 3.33 3.61
CA LEU A 148 -16.17 4.72 3.77
C LEU A 148 -17.70 4.90 3.71
N LEU A 149 -18.43 3.97 3.07
CA LEU A 149 -19.88 4.11 2.86
C LEU A 149 -20.68 4.34 4.15
N PRO A 150 -20.45 3.63 5.27
CA PRO A 150 -21.18 3.90 6.51
C PRO A 150 -20.97 5.34 6.99
N ALA A 151 -19.74 5.83 6.93
CA ALA A 151 -19.37 7.16 7.40
C ALA A 151 -19.96 8.27 6.49
N ILE A 152 -19.95 8.05 5.17
CA ILE A 152 -20.61 8.91 4.20
C ILE A 152 -22.14 8.93 4.42
N ALA A 153 -22.75 7.76 4.61
CA ALA A 153 -24.18 7.64 4.85
C ALA A 153 -24.59 8.36 6.15
N ALA A 154 -23.83 8.18 7.23
CA ALA A 154 -24.05 8.90 8.48
C ALA A 154 -23.94 10.41 8.27
N GLY A 155 -22.92 10.90 7.56
CA GLY A 155 -22.77 12.31 7.23
C GLY A 155 -23.93 12.87 6.40
N LEU A 156 -24.43 12.12 5.42
CA LEU A 156 -25.62 12.50 4.63
C LEU A 156 -26.89 12.55 5.47
N ILE A 157 -27.05 11.65 6.43
CA ILE A 157 -28.22 11.64 7.34
C ILE A 157 -28.16 12.85 8.29
N ILE A 158 -26.98 13.15 8.83
CA ILE A 158 -26.75 14.21 9.82
C ILE A 158 -26.79 15.60 9.16
N PHE A 159 -25.98 15.83 8.13
CA PHE A 159 -25.77 17.16 7.54
C PHE A 159 -26.53 17.41 6.23
N ARG A 160 -27.24 16.40 5.71
CA ARG A 160 -28.17 16.51 4.57
C ARG A 160 -27.57 17.21 3.35
N VAL A 161 -28.04 18.42 3.04
CA VAL A 161 -27.70 19.17 1.83
C VAL A 161 -26.20 19.51 1.80
N HIS A 162 -25.64 19.98 2.92
CA HIS A 162 -24.21 20.33 2.98
C HIS A 162 -23.32 19.11 2.73
N ALA A 163 -23.66 17.96 3.32
CA ALA A 163 -22.97 16.70 3.04
C ALA A 163 -23.09 16.28 1.57
N LEU A 164 -24.27 16.46 0.96
CA LEU A 164 -24.47 16.14 -0.45
C LEU A 164 -23.61 17.02 -1.38
N GLU A 165 -23.55 18.33 -1.11
CA GLU A 165 -22.73 19.26 -1.88
C GLU A 165 -21.24 18.92 -1.77
N MET A 166 -20.74 18.68 -0.56
CA MET A 166 -19.34 18.32 -0.33
C MET A 166 -19.01 16.96 -0.96
N LEU A 167 -19.91 15.97 -0.89
CA LEU A 167 -19.76 14.69 -1.58
C LEU A 167 -19.70 14.86 -3.10
N ALA A 168 -20.57 15.71 -3.66
CA ALA A 168 -20.60 16.00 -5.09
C ALA A 168 -19.29 16.65 -5.55
N VAL A 169 -18.74 17.60 -4.78
CA VAL A 169 -17.43 18.22 -5.05
C VAL A 169 -16.32 17.16 -5.03
N ALA A 170 -16.28 16.32 -4.00
CA ALA A 170 -15.26 15.27 -3.88
C ALA A 170 -15.32 14.28 -5.06
N ALA A 171 -16.53 13.83 -5.41
CA ALA A 171 -16.75 12.91 -6.52
C ALA A 171 -16.41 13.55 -7.87
N ALA A 172 -16.82 14.80 -8.10
CA ALA A 172 -16.53 15.53 -9.33
C ALA A 172 -15.03 15.77 -9.51
N ALA A 173 -14.35 16.29 -8.48
CA ALA A 173 -12.90 16.50 -8.51
C ALA A 173 -12.15 15.19 -8.73
N GLY A 174 -12.54 14.13 -8.03
CA GLY A 174 -11.98 12.79 -8.19
C GLY A 174 -12.14 12.24 -9.60
N ALA A 175 -13.35 12.38 -10.18
CA ALA A 175 -13.67 11.94 -11.54
C ALA A 175 -12.89 12.74 -12.59
N VAL A 176 -12.76 14.06 -12.42
CA VAL A 176 -11.90 14.90 -13.27
C VAL A 176 -10.45 14.43 -13.17
N GLY A 177 -9.94 14.13 -11.98
CA GLY A 177 -8.60 13.56 -11.80
C GLY A 177 -8.41 12.22 -12.53
N LEU A 178 -9.42 11.33 -12.48
CA LEU A 178 -9.42 10.08 -13.24
C LEU A 178 -9.40 10.32 -14.76
N LEU A 179 -10.18 11.27 -15.26
CA LEU A 179 -10.18 11.62 -16.68
C LEU A 179 -8.84 12.23 -17.12
N VAL A 180 -8.27 13.13 -16.29
CA VAL A 180 -6.97 13.77 -16.55
C VAL A 180 -5.85 12.75 -16.55
N SER A 181 -5.79 11.85 -15.56
CA SER A 181 -4.80 10.76 -15.53
C SER A 181 -4.92 9.84 -16.74
N GLN A 182 -6.15 9.45 -17.10
CA GLN A 182 -6.38 8.64 -18.29
C GLN A 182 -5.96 9.38 -19.56
N TRP A 183 -6.19 10.69 -19.65
CA TRP A 183 -5.84 11.48 -20.82
C TRP A 183 -4.33 11.71 -20.96
N LEU A 184 -3.66 12.12 -19.87
CA LEU A 184 -2.22 12.38 -19.85
C LEU A 184 -1.39 11.09 -20.01
N TRP A 185 -1.87 9.96 -19.49
CA TRP A 185 -1.09 8.73 -19.41
C TRP A 185 -1.72 7.53 -20.14
N ARG A 186 -2.43 7.79 -21.25
CA ARG A 186 -3.07 6.75 -22.09
C ARG A 186 -2.16 5.55 -22.40
N HIS A 187 -0.85 5.79 -22.54
CA HIS A 187 0.15 4.81 -22.95
C HIS A 187 0.93 4.17 -21.80
N GLU A 188 0.89 4.74 -20.60
CA GLU A 188 1.63 4.26 -19.42
C GLU A 188 0.66 3.83 -18.33
N ARG A 189 0.11 2.61 -18.46
CA ARG A 189 -0.82 2.04 -17.49
C ARG A 189 -0.12 1.57 -16.21
N HIS A 190 0.36 2.48 -15.37
CA HIS A 190 0.77 2.11 -14.01
C HIS A 190 -0.45 2.20 -13.07
N HIS A 191 -0.97 1.03 -12.67
CA HIS A 191 -2.19 0.87 -11.85
C HIS A 191 -1.89 0.56 -10.37
N SER A 192 -0.95 1.27 -9.73
CA SER A 192 -0.53 0.93 -8.35
C SER A 192 -0.70 2.08 -7.33
N GLY A 193 -1.81 2.80 -7.37
CA GLY A 193 -2.10 3.90 -6.45
C GLY A 193 -3.53 3.89 -5.94
N THR A 194 -3.78 4.64 -4.87
CA THR A 194 -5.11 4.95 -4.35
C THR A 194 -5.84 5.81 -5.39
N SER A 195 -7.07 5.49 -5.77
CA SER A 195 -7.75 6.30 -6.79
C SER A 195 -7.88 7.78 -6.36
N THR A 196 -7.78 8.70 -7.33
CA THR A 196 -7.95 10.15 -7.08
C THR A 196 -9.30 10.48 -6.42
N VAL A 197 -10.32 9.67 -6.68
CA VAL A 197 -11.63 9.75 -6.01
C VAL A 197 -11.52 9.44 -4.53
N ILE A 198 -10.86 8.34 -4.15
CA ILE A 198 -10.67 7.99 -2.74
C ILE A 198 -9.83 9.06 -2.03
N ALA A 199 -8.77 9.57 -2.67
CA ALA A 199 -7.98 10.67 -2.10
C ALA A 199 -8.84 11.92 -1.83
N ALA A 200 -9.66 12.35 -2.79
CA ALA A 200 -10.57 13.48 -2.61
C ALA A 200 -11.60 13.22 -1.49
N LEU A 201 -12.20 12.02 -1.45
CA LEU A 201 -13.17 11.65 -0.41
C LEU A 201 -12.57 11.69 0.99
N PHE A 202 -11.34 11.19 1.18
CA PHE A 202 -10.68 11.26 2.49
C PHE A 202 -10.34 12.69 2.92
N GLY A 203 -9.94 13.56 1.98
CA GLY A 203 -9.69 14.96 2.28
C GLY A 203 -10.97 15.68 2.69
N VAL A 204 -12.02 15.55 1.89
CA VAL A 204 -13.33 16.19 2.14
C VAL A 204 -14.03 15.62 3.37
N ALA A 205 -13.87 14.33 3.67
CA ALA A 205 -14.44 13.71 4.87
C ALA A 205 -14.03 14.38 6.18
N LEU A 206 -12.84 15.02 6.19
CA LEU A 206 -12.28 15.70 7.35
C LEU A 206 -12.67 17.19 7.43
N VAL A 207 -13.27 17.74 6.36
CA VAL A 207 -13.73 19.13 6.35
C VAL A 207 -14.99 19.26 7.19
N GLY A 208 -15.04 20.28 8.05
CA GLY A 208 -16.22 20.61 8.83
C GLY A 208 -17.43 20.92 7.95
N ALA A 209 -18.60 20.44 8.34
CA ALA A 209 -19.82 20.63 7.55
C ALA A 209 -20.23 22.11 7.39
N GLY A 210 -19.75 22.99 8.28
CA GLY A 210 -19.97 24.44 8.22
C GLY A 210 -18.94 25.18 7.36
N ALA A 211 -17.97 24.48 6.76
CA ALA A 211 -16.98 25.11 5.89
C ALA A 211 -17.59 25.56 4.56
N SER A 212 -17.03 26.64 4.02
CA SER A 212 -17.42 27.10 2.69
C SER A 212 -17.12 26.04 1.64
N LEU A 213 -17.94 25.99 0.60
CA LEU A 213 -17.70 25.11 -0.54
C LEU A 213 -16.36 25.40 -1.23
N PHE A 214 -15.89 26.65 -1.19
CA PHE A 214 -14.57 27.00 -1.71
C PHE A 214 -13.44 26.23 -1.02
N VAL A 215 -13.45 26.17 0.32
CA VAL A 215 -12.47 25.39 1.09
C VAL A 215 -12.56 23.91 0.74
N THR A 216 -13.78 23.39 0.56
CA THR A 216 -13.99 22.00 0.15
C THR A 216 -13.41 21.72 -1.24
N ILE A 217 -13.61 22.63 -2.19
CA ILE A 217 -13.05 22.57 -3.55
C ILE A 217 -11.51 22.60 -3.48
N GLU A 218 -10.93 23.49 -2.68
CA GLU A 218 -9.47 23.58 -2.51
C GLU A 218 -8.89 22.27 -1.95
N VAL A 219 -9.48 21.72 -0.89
CA VAL A 219 -9.05 20.44 -0.31
C VAL A 219 -9.18 19.31 -1.34
N ALA A 220 -10.30 19.21 -2.04
CA ALA A 220 -10.53 18.17 -3.04
C ALA A 220 -9.55 18.29 -4.23
N ALA A 221 -9.36 19.50 -4.76
CA ALA A 221 -8.46 19.76 -5.88
C ALA A 221 -7.00 19.46 -5.50
N LEU A 222 -6.56 19.90 -4.30
CA LEU A 222 -5.21 19.62 -3.81
C LEU A 222 -5.01 18.12 -3.56
N ALA A 223 -6.00 17.42 -2.99
CA ALA A 223 -5.92 15.97 -2.78
C ALA A 223 -5.74 15.21 -4.10
N VAL A 224 -6.49 15.59 -5.13
CA VAL A 224 -6.36 15.02 -6.48
C VAL A 224 -5.00 15.34 -7.09
N ALA A 225 -4.55 16.59 -7.01
CA ALA A 225 -3.25 17.01 -7.54
C ALA A 225 -2.09 16.25 -6.87
N LEU A 226 -2.10 16.14 -5.53
CA LEU A 226 -1.09 15.39 -4.78
C LEU A 226 -1.11 13.91 -5.15
N GLU A 227 -2.28 13.30 -5.34
CA GLU A 227 -2.39 11.90 -5.75
C GLU A 227 -1.89 11.67 -7.19
N LEU A 228 -2.18 12.58 -8.11
CA LEU A 228 -1.64 12.56 -9.48
C LEU A 228 -0.10 12.73 -9.50
N LEU A 229 0.43 13.64 -8.68
CA LEU A 229 1.87 13.82 -8.54
C LEU A 229 2.54 12.60 -7.91
N ARG A 230 1.94 12.03 -6.87
CA ARG A 230 2.43 10.82 -6.18
C ARG A 230 2.51 9.66 -7.14
N THR A 231 1.42 9.35 -7.85
CA THR A 231 1.35 8.23 -8.79
C THR A 231 2.35 8.37 -9.92
N ARG A 232 2.63 9.59 -10.39
CA ARG A 232 3.57 9.83 -11.48
C ARG A 232 5.03 9.83 -11.05
N TYR A 233 5.37 10.61 -10.02
CA TYR A 233 6.76 10.94 -9.73
C TYR A 233 7.32 10.12 -8.58
N ILE A 234 6.50 9.76 -7.60
CA ILE A 234 6.97 9.16 -6.34
C ILE A 234 5.99 8.10 -5.83
N PRO A 235 5.77 7.01 -6.59
CA PRO A 235 4.81 5.96 -6.21
C PRO A 235 5.22 5.22 -4.93
N ALA A 236 6.47 5.39 -4.47
CA ALA A 236 6.96 4.84 -3.21
C ALA A 236 6.38 5.53 -1.97
N ILE A 237 5.78 6.72 -2.10
CA ILE A 237 5.19 7.42 -0.96
C ILE A 237 3.95 6.67 -0.47
N ARG A 238 4.02 6.19 0.77
CA ARG A 238 2.96 5.52 1.51
C ARG A 238 2.23 6.52 2.40
N ALA A 239 1.57 7.51 1.80
CA ALA A 239 0.80 8.53 2.52
C ALA A 239 -0.55 8.76 1.86
N GLN A 240 -1.53 9.17 2.68
CA GLN A 240 -2.88 9.46 2.20
C GLN A 240 -2.96 10.90 1.71
N ALA A 241 -2.98 11.09 0.38
CA ALA A 241 -2.95 12.42 -0.24
C ALA A 241 -4.09 13.34 0.24
N GLY A 242 -5.28 12.79 0.49
CA GLY A 242 -6.42 13.53 1.05
C GLY A 242 -6.15 14.14 2.42
N LEU A 243 -5.52 13.39 3.33
CA LEU A 243 -5.18 13.86 4.67
C LEU A 243 -4.10 14.95 4.62
N ILE A 244 -3.09 14.78 3.77
CA ILE A 244 -2.05 15.79 3.57
C ILE A 244 -2.65 17.07 2.98
N ALA A 245 -3.50 16.96 1.96
CA ALA A 245 -4.17 18.11 1.34
C ALA A 245 -5.00 18.88 2.37
N PHE A 246 -5.81 18.16 3.16
CA PHE A 246 -6.57 18.74 4.26
C PHE A 246 -5.67 19.51 5.25
N ALA A 247 -4.58 18.88 5.72
CA ALA A 247 -3.66 19.51 6.66
C ALA A 247 -2.96 20.76 6.08
N VAL A 248 -2.57 20.72 4.81
CA VAL A 248 -1.95 21.88 4.12
C VAL A 248 -2.95 23.04 4.04
N ILE A 249 -4.18 22.80 3.57
CA ILE A 249 -5.20 23.86 3.50
C ILE A 249 -5.51 24.39 4.89
N ALA A 250 -5.64 23.53 5.90
CA ALA A 250 -5.87 23.95 7.28
C ALA A 250 -4.76 24.87 7.79
N LEU A 251 -3.48 24.57 7.52
CA LEU A 251 -2.36 25.41 7.92
C LEU A 251 -2.32 26.75 7.16
N VAL A 252 -2.52 26.72 5.83
CA VAL A 252 -2.47 27.91 4.97
C VAL A 252 -3.59 28.89 5.30
N THR A 253 -4.79 28.37 5.52
CA THR A 253 -6.00 29.17 5.82
C THR A 253 -6.17 29.46 7.30
N ARG A 254 -5.24 29.00 8.15
CA ARG A 254 -5.31 29.11 9.62
C ARG A 254 -6.59 28.51 10.22
N GLY A 255 -7.02 27.39 9.66
CA GLY A 255 -8.11 26.57 10.20
C GLY A 255 -9.47 26.73 9.51
N ALA A 256 -9.53 27.26 8.27
CA ALA A 256 -10.80 27.35 7.55
C ALA A 256 -11.55 26.01 7.37
N PRO A 257 -10.89 24.83 7.28
CA PRO A 257 -11.60 23.55 7.28
C PRO A 257 -12.20 23.16 8.64
N PHE A 258 -11.85 23.83 9.74
CA PHE A 258 -12.27 23.54 11.11
C PHE A 258 -13.53 24.33 11.52
N THR A 259 -14.45 24.54 10.58
CA THR A 259 -15.70 25.25 10.82
C THR A 259 -16.85 24.26 10.90
N TYR A 260 -17.47 24.20 12.06
CA TYR A 260 -18.50 23.22 12.37
C TYR A 260 -19.85 23.89 12.66
N PHE A 261 -20.93 23.12 12.63
CA PHE A 261 -22.25 23.60 13.04
C PHE A 261 -22.44 23.42 14.54
N ASP A 262 -22.94 24.47 15.18
CA ASP A 262 -23.46 24.42 16.54
C ASP A 262 -24.76 23.61 16.62
N PRO A 263 -25.18 23.22 17.85
CA PRO A 263 -26.49 22.59 18.08
C PRO A 263 -27.68 23.39 17.52
N ASN A 264 -27.52 24.71 17.37
CA ASN A 264 -28.51 25.64 16.84
C ASN A 264 -28.42 25.83 15.31
N GLY A 265 -27.50 25.13 14.63
CA GLY A 265 -27.29 25.23 13.18
C GLY A 265 -26.49 26.46 12.72
N THR A 266 -26.01 27.30 13.63
CA THR A 266 -25.09 28.39 13.31
C THR A 266 -23.66 27.86 13.17
N THR A 267 -22.84 28.52 12.34
CA THR A 267 -21.43 28.16 12.21
C THR A 267 -20.67 28.58 13.46
N ASN A 268 -19.97 27.65 14.10
CA ASN A 268 -19.10 27.93 15.23
C ASN A 268 -17.65 27.64 14.84
N PRO A 269 -16.74 28.61 15.04
CA PRO A 269 -15.31 28.39 14.84
C PRO A 269 -14.65 27.58 15.96
N ARG A 270 -15.35 27.26 17.06
CA ARG A 270 -14.80 26.44 18.17
C ARG A 270 -14.98 24.96 17.91
N ASP A 271 -13.98 24.19 18.38
CA ASP A 271 -14.01 22.74 18.34
C ASP A 271 -15.20 22.20 19.17
N PRO A 272 -15.92 21.17 18.69
CA PRO A 272 -16.94 20.44 19.44
C PRO A 272 -16.53 20.02 20.85
N ILE A 273 -15.28 19.57 21.05
CA ILE A 273 -14.81 19.15 22.39
C ILE A 273 -14.65 20.36 23.31
N ASP A 274 -14.11 21.48 22.82
CA ASP A 274 -13.98 22.72 23.59
C ASP A 274 -15.35 23.33 23.94
N THR A 275 -16.28 23.32 22.98
CA THR A 275 -17.68 23.72 23.19
C THR A 275 -18.29 22.90 24.32
N TRP A 276 -18.05 21.58 24.34
CA TRP A 276 -18.52 20.69 25.39
C TRP A 276 -17.92 21.01 26.77
N TYR A 277 -16.60 21.22 26.87
CA TYR A 277 -15.95 21.56 28.15
C TYR A 277 -16.51 22.85 28.76
N GLN A 278 -16.76 23.87 27.94
CA GLN A 278 -17.30 25.16 28.38
C GLN A 278 -18.77 25.03 28.82
N LEU A 279 -19.58 24.28 28.06
CA LEU A 279 -20.99 24.02 28.39
C LEU A 279 -21.15 23.24 29.71
N PHE A 280 -20.31 22.23 29.94
CA PHE A 280 -20.39 21.39 31.15
C PHE A 280 -19.98 22.14 32.43
N HIS A 281 -19.07 23.10 32.33
CA HIS A 281 -18.59 23.86 33.49
C HIS A 281 -19.43 25.09 33.81
N GLN A 282 -20.22 25.64 32.86
CA GLN A 282 -20.84 26.95 33.05
C GLN A 282 -22.34 26.97 33.39
N SER A 283 -23.19 25.98 33.04
CA SER A 283 -24.63 26.20 33.31
C SER A 283 -25.59 25.04 33.01
N THR A 284 -26.56 24.91 33.93
CA THR A 284 -28.03 24.66 33.86
C THR A 284 -28.77 24.42 32.53
N TRP A 285 -28.12 24.32 31.38
CA TRP A 285 -28.75 24.09 30.08
C TRP A 285 -28.77 22.58 29.78
N ALA A 286 -29.97 22.00 29.76
CA ALA A 286 -30.18 20.60 29.39
C ALA A 286 -29.96 20.41 27.87
N LEU A 287 -28.70 20.43 27.43
CA LEU A 287 -28.36 19.91 26.11
C LEU A 287 -28.45 18.38 26.18
N ASP A 288 -29.38 17.84 25.39
CA ASP A 288 -29.57 16.40 25.24
C ASP A 288 -28.25 15.76 24.77
N PRO A 289 -27.57 14.95 25.61
CA PRO A 289 -26.32 14.29 25.26
C PRO A 289 -26.48 13.45 23.99
N VAL A 290 -27.68 12.92 23.74
CA VAL A 290 -27.98 12.14 22.54
C VAL A 290 -27.93 13.02 21.29
N ARG A 291 -28.41 14.26 21.33
CA ARG A 291 -28.27 15.19 20.18
C ARG A 291 -26.82 15.56 19.92
N LEU A 292 -26.01 15.65 20.97
CA LEU A 292 -24.60 15.99 20.89
C LEU A 292 -23.74 14.84 20.34
N TYR A 293 -24.03 13.60 20.75
CA TYR A 293 -23.26 12.40 20.38
C TYR A 293 -23.80 11.63 19.18
N VAL A 294 -25.11 11.68 18.93
CA VAL A 294 -25.78 10.80 17.95
C VAL A 294 -26.16 11.50 16.65
N GLY A 295 -26.24 12.84 16.57
CA GLY A 295 -26.53 13.38 15.24
C GLY A 295 -26.80 14.87 15.01
N ASN A 296 -26.27 15.83 15.77
CA ASN A 296 -26.44 17.22 15.34
C ASN A 296 -25.40 18.23 15.82
N VAL A 297 -24.27 17.80 16.40
CA VAL A 297 -23.33 18.74 17.01
C VAL A 297 -21.92 18.47 16.53
N ALA A 298 -21.39 19.51 15.88
CA ALA A 298 -20.06 19.77 15.38
C ALA A 298 -19.12 18.57 15.12
N GLY A 299 -18.73 18.41 13.86
CA GLY A 299 -17.67 17.50 13.45
C GLY A 299 -17.46 17.51 11.94
N PRO A 300 -16.41 16.83 11.45
CA PRO A 300 -16.16 16.67 10.03
C PRO A 300 -17.27 15.93 9.30
N VAL A 301 -17.62 16.40 8.11
CA VAL A 301 -18.84 16.02 7.39
C VAL A 301 -19.07 14.52 7.25
N PHE A 302 -18.02 13.71 7.05
CA PHE A 302 -18.13 12.24 6.94
C PHE A 302 -17.37 11.47 8.02
N ALA A 303 -16.82 12.14 9.05
CA ALA A 303 -16.09 11.48 10.13
C ALA A 303 -16.73 11.65 11.51
N THR A 304 -17.88 12.34 11.61
CA THR A 304 -18.55 12.61 12.89
C THR A 304 -18.96 11.36 13.66
N SER A 305 -19.58 10.36 13.01
CA SER A 305 -20.18 9.22 13.71
C SER A 305 -19.17 8.12 14.03
N LEU A 306 -18.87 7.91 15.32
CA LEU A 306 -17.98 6.82 15.76
C LEU A 306 -18.50 5.46 15.33
N LEU A 307 -19.80 5.19 15.49
CA LEU A 307 -20.39 3.90 15.12
C LEU A 307 -20.19 3.61 13.63
N ALA A 308 -20.45 4.59 12.77
CA ALA A 308 -20.27 4.45 11.33
C ALA A 308 -18.80 4.17 10.96
N VAL A 309 -17.88 4.90 11.60
CA VAL A 309 -16.44 4.67 11.46
C VAL A 309 -16.04 3.28 11.94
N ALA A 310 -16.53 2.84 13.09
CA ALA A 310 -16.23 1.53 13.65
C ALA A 310 -16.70 0.39 12.73
N VAL A 311 -17.86 0.53 12.09
CA VAL A 311 -18.33 -0.41 11.07
C VAL A 311 -17.36 -0.45 9.88
N GLY A 312 -16.90 0.71 9.39
CA GLY A 312 -15.89 0.79 8.33
C GLY A 312 -14.56 0.14 8.71
N VAL A 313 -14.08 0.37 9.93
CA VAL A 313 -12.84 -0.23 10.46
C VAL A 313 -13.00 -1.73 10.64
N ALA A 314 -14.14 -2.20 11.15
CA ALA A 314 -14.45 -3.62 11.28
C ALA A 314 -14.47 -4.31 9.91
N TRP A 315 -15.02 -3.64 8.89
CA TRP A 315 -14.97 -4.11 7.51
C TRP A 315 -13.52 -4.23 6.99
N LEU A 316 -12.67 -3.22 7.21
CA LEU A 316 -11.26 -3.31 6.81
C LEU A 316 -10.48 -4.38 7.58
N ALA A 317 -10.81 -4.60 8.87
CA ALA A 317 -10.24 -5.67 9.67
C ALA A 317 -10.66 -7.04 9.12
N TYR A 318 -11.94 -7.22 8.78
CA TYR A 318 -12.46 -8.40 8.11
C TYR A 318 -11.78 -8.65 6.76
N ALA A 319 -11.55 -7.58 5.98
CA ALA A 319 -10.80 -7.62 4.72
C ALA A 319 -9.27 -7.80 4.91
N ARG A 320 -8.77 -7.91 6.14
CA ARG A 320 -7.35 -8.02 6.52
C ARG A 320 -6.47 -6.86 6.02
N ARG A 321 -7.07 -5.68 5.83
CA ARG A 321 -6.38 -4.45 5.39
C ARG A 321 -5.93 -3.57 6.56
N VAL A 322 -6.50 -3.75 7.75
CA VAL A 322 -6.13 -3.02 8.97
C VAL A 322 -5.08 -3.75 9.81
N SER A 323 -4.14 -2.99 10.35
CA SER A 323 -3.14 -3.46 11.32
C SER A 323 -3.66 -3.29 12.74
N LEU A 324 -4.14 -4.39 13.33
CA LEU A 324 -4.62 -4.40 14.72
C LEU A 324 -3.52 -3.98 15.72
N VAL A 325 -2.25 -4.34 15.43
CA VAL A 325 -1.11 -3.94 16.26
C VAL A 325 -0.99 -2.42 16.35
N VAL A 326 -1.21 -1.70 15.24
CA VAL A 326 -1.15 -0.24 15.22
C VAL A 326 -2.32 0.36 15.98
N LEU A 327 -3.53 -0.19 15.83
CA LEU A 327 -4.70 0.26 16.58
C LEU A 327 -4.56 0.07 18.08
N VAL A 328 -4.08 -1.10 18.51
CA VAL A 328 -3.85 -1.39 19.94
C VAL A 328 -2.76 -0.47 20.49
N ALA A 329 -1.67 -0.25 19.75
CA ALA A 329 -0.63 0.66 20.16
C ALA A 329 -1.12 2.12 20.21
N PHE A 330 -1.94 2.54 19.25
CA PHE A 330 -2.61 3.85 19.25
C PHE A 330 -3.46 4.02 20.50
N LEU A 331 -4.31 3.04 20.81
CA LEU A 331 -5.11 3.06 22.02
C LEU A 331 -4.23 3.15 23.27
N ALA A 332 -3.15 2.37 23.36
CA ALA A 332 -2.21 2.43 24.48
C ALA A 332 -1.56 3.82 24.64
N GLY A 333 -1.12 4.45 23.54
CA GLY A 333 -0.58 5.81 23.56
C GLY A 333 -1.61 6.85 24.01
N SER A 334 -2.83 6.74 23.49
CA SER A 334 -3.95 7.60 23.89
C SER A 334 -4.28 7.43 25.38
N LEU A 335 -4.32 6.20 25.89
CA LEU A 335 -4.57 5.92 27.30
C LEU A 335 -3.50 6.53 28.21
N VAL A 336 -2.23 6.52 27.80
CA VAL A 336 -1.15 7.20 28.53
C VAL A 336 -1.41 8.71 28.60
N ALA A 337 -1.79 9.35 27.48
CA ALA A 337 -2.12 10.79 27.46
C ALA A 337 -3.32 11.13 28.37
N VAL A 338 -4.39 10.33 28.31
CA VAL A 338 -5.59 10.51 29.13
C VAL A 338 -5.25 10.34 30.61
N TYR A 339 -4.55 9.26 30.97
CA TYR A 339 -4.18 8.96 32.35
C TYR A 339 -3.27 10.05 32.93
N THR A 340 -2.24 10.46 32.19
CA THR A 340 -1.32 11.53 32.65
C THR A 340 -2.01 12.88 32.79
N SER A 341 -3.04 13.14 32.00
CA SER A 341 -3.82 14.39 32.06
C SER A 341 -5.03 14.31 33.00
N GLN A 342 -5.27 13.15 33.63
CA GLN A 342 -6.42 12.88 34.50
C GLN A 342 -7.76 13.22 33.83
N TRP A 343 -7.85 12.97 32.52
CA TRP A 343 -9.08 13.17 31.77
C TRP A 343 -9.97 11.94 31.83
N ASP A 344 -11.25 12.13 31.53
CA ASP A 344 -12.18 11.02 31.39
C ASP A 344 -11.90 10.23 30.10
N PHE A 345 -11.74 8.92 30.25
CA PHE A 345 -11.44 7.99 29.17
C PHE A 345 -12.51 7.94 28.10
N VAL A 346 -13.78 7.95 28.50
CA VAL A 346 -14.90 7.84 27.56
C VAL A 346 -14.93 9.08 26.69
N PHE A 347 -14.86 10.26 27.30
CA PHE A 347 -14.93 11.53 26.56
C PHE A 347 -13.77 11.74 25.58
N GLN A 348 -12.56 11.32 25.94
CA GLN A 348 -11.40 11.54 25.08
C GLN A 348 -11.30 10.50 23.95
N LEU A 349 -11.78 9.28 24.17
CA LEU A 349 -11.70 8.21 23.18
C LEU A 349 -12.96 8.10 22.32
N ASP A 350 -14.13 8.52 22.79
CA ASP A 350 -15.40 8.46 22.05
C ASP A 350 -15.53 9.62 21.05
N SER A 351 -14.65 9.64 20.05
CA SER A 351 -14.74 10.62 18.95
C SER A 351 -14.57 9.95 17.59
N GLY A 352 -15.62 10.04 16.77
CA GLY A 352 -15.60 9.51 15.40
C GLY A 352 -14.39 9.96 14.58
N PRO A 353 -14.02 11.25 14.59
CA PRO A 353 -12.93 11.72 13.73
C PRO A 353 -11.56 11.16 14.11
N THR A 354 -11.29 10.98 15.41
CA THR A 354 -10.05 10.37 15.88
C THR A 354 -9.95 8.92 15.40
N TRP A 355 -11.04 8.16 15.51
CA TRP A 355 -11.08 6.79 15.02
C TRP A 355 -11.11 6.68 13.50
N PHE A 356 -11.63 7.69 12.80
CA PHE A 356 -11.60 7.75 11.34
C PHE A 356 -10.15 7.77 10.87
N VAL A 357 -9.34 8.65 11.45
CA VAL A 357 -7.93 8.74 11.10
C VAL A 357 -7.13 7.57 11.68
N ALA A 358 -7.36 7.15 12.93
CA ALA A 358 -6.64 6.03 13.51
C ALA A 358 -6.92 4.70 12.78
N GLY A 359 -8.18 4.41 12.46
CA GLY A 359 -8.62 3.13 11.91
C GLY A 359 -8.62 3.05 10.39
N LEU A 360 -9.06 4.09 9.69
CA LEU A 360 -9.16 4.05 8.22
C LEU A 360 -7.88 4.56 7.53
N ILE A 361 -7.06 5.37 8.21
CA ILE A 361 -5.85 5.96 7.62
C ILE A 361 -4.57 5.39 8.25
N LEU A 362 -4.35 5.62 9.54
CA LEU A 362 -3.11 5.23 10.23
C LEU A 362 -2.94 3.71 10.27
N ALA A 363 -4.01 2.96 10.54
CA ALA A 363 -3.95 1.51 10.63
C ALA A 363 -4.03 0.79 9.27
N ASP A 364 -4.18 1.50 8.15
CA ASP A 364 -4.14 0.88 6.82
C ASP A 364 -2.75 0.28 6.56
N ARG A 365 -2.69 -1.04 6.39
CA ARG A 365 -1.44 -1.78 6.14
C ARG A 365 -0.70 -1.31 4.90
N ARG A 366 -1.38 -0.68 3.94
CA ARG A 366 -0.76 -0.14 2.71
C ARG A 366 0.10 1.08 2.99
N LEU A 367 -0.29 1.87 3.99
CA LEU A 367 0.38 3.12 4.36
C LEU A 367 1.49 2.91 5.41
N LEU A 368 1.55 1.70 6.00
CA LEU A 368 2.50 1.37 7.04
C LEU A 368 3.88 0.97 6.49
N PRO A 369 4.96 1.18 7.25
CA PRO A 369 6.29 0.67 6.91
C PRO A 369 6.33 -0.85 6.95
N ASP A 370 7.29 -1.43 6.22
CA ASP A 370 7.49 -2.89 6.18
C ASP A 370 8.08 -3.46 7.47
N SER A 371 8.77 -2.63 8.26
CA SER A 371 9.36 -3.05 9.53
C SER A 371 8.29 -3.28 10.60
N TRP A 372 8.31 -4.47 11.20
CA TRP A 372 7.34 -4.86 12.23
C TRP A 372 7.45 -4.03 13.51
N ALA A 373 8.67 -3.63 13.89
CA ALA A 373 8.92 -2.84 15.10
C ALA A 373 8.46 -1.38 15.01
N LEU A 374 8.52 -0.76 13.83
CA LEU A 374 8.10 0.65 13.67
C LEU A 374 6.58 0.80 13.77
N ARG A 375 5.81 -0.22 13.38
CA ARG A 375 4.33 -0.15 13.39
C ARG A 375 3.76 0.16 14.78
N PRO A 376 4.04 -0.60 15.85
CA PRO A 376 3.52 -0.27 17.17
C PRO A 376 4.08 1.07 17.69
N MET A 377 5.34 1.40 17.40
CA MET A 377 5.90 2.71 17.81
C MET A 377 5.15 3.88 17.16
N LEU A 378 4.85 3.79 15.87
CA LEU A 378 4.06 4.79 15.14
C LEU A 378 2.64 4.89 15.69
N GLY A 379 1.99 3.75 15.94
CA GLY A 379 0.67 3.71 16.56
C GLY A 379 0.67 4.41 17.92
N PHE A 380 1.59 4.02 18.80
CA PHE A 380 1.74 4.59 20.14
C PHE A 380 2.01 6.10 20.11
N ALA A 381 2.99 6.54 19.31
CA ALA A 381 3.29 7.96 19.18
C ALA A 381 2.09 8.74 18.63
N ALA A 382 1.41 8.22 17.60
CA ALA A 382 0.22 8.86 17.06
C ALA A 382 -0.89 9.00 18.10
N GLY A 383 -1.16 7.97 18.91
CA GLY A 383 -2.18 8.04 19.97
C GLY A 383 -1.81 9.03 21.07
N LEU A 384 -0.56 8.98 21.51
CA LEU A 384 -0.02 9.87 22.54
C LEU A 384 -0.15 11.35 22.12
N PHE A 385 0.25 11.69 20.89
CA PHE A 385 0.19 13.08 20.40
C PHE A 385 -1.22 13.50 19.98
N ALA A 386 -2.00 12.60 19.35
CA ALA A 386 -3.37 12.91 18.93
C ALA A 386 -4.27 13.30 20.10
N VAL A 387 -4.10 12.64 21.26
CA VAL A 387 -4.85 12.98 22.47
C VAL A 387 -4.09 14.01 23.32
N GLY A 388 -2.78 13.86 23.50
CA GLY A 388 -1.99 14.75 24.37
C GLY A 388 -1.98 16.21 23.91
N LEU A 389 -1.98 16.47 22.60
CA LEU A 389 -2.00 17.84 22.07
C LEU A 389 -3.33 18.56 22.27
N ARG A 390 -4.40 17.86 22.65
CA ARG A 390 -5.70 18.50 23.00
C ARG A 390 -5.57 19.45 24.18
N ARG A 391 -4.62 19.20 25.08
CA ARG A 391 -4.33 20.07 26.23
C ARG A 391 -3.87 21.47 25.82
N ASN A 392 -3.31 21.58 24.61
CA ASN A 392 -2.81 22.83 24.04
C ASN A 392 -3.86 23.54 23.17
N GLY A 393 -5.13 23.12 23.22
CA GLY A 393 -6.23 23.76 22.48
C GLY A 393 -6.43 23.25 21.04
N TYR A 394 -5.76 22.17 20.63
CA TYR A 394 -5.85 21.62 19.26
C TYR A 394 -7.00 20.64 19.03
N GLY A 395 -7.91 20.47 20.01
CA GLY A 395 -9.19 19.81 19.80
C GLY A 395 -9.20 18.44 19.09
N ILE A 396 -10.24 18.15 18.32
CA ILE A 396 -10.27 16.96 17.44
C ILE A 396 -9.21 17.01 16.33
N GLU A 397 -8.77 18.21 15.96
CA GLU A 397 -7.83 18.47 14.86
C GLU A 397 -6.44 17.91 15.14
N ALA A 398 -6.08 17.82 16.43
CA ALA A 398 -4.83 17.22 16.89
C ALA A 398 -4.61 15.82 16.31
N ALA A 399 -5.67 15.01 16.18
CA ALA A 399 -5.58 13.68 15.60
C ALA A 399 -5.21 13.73 14.10
N PHE A 400 -5.85 14.63 13.35
CA PHE A 400 -5.61 14.78 11.91
C PHE A 400 -4.20 15.28 11.64
N LEU A 401 -3.81 16.35 12.35
CA LEU A 401 -2.50 16.98 12.16
C LEU A 401 -1.37 16.06 12.61
N THR A 402 -1.55 15.29 13.69
CA THR A 402 -0.54 14.31 14.15
C THR A 402 -0.31 13.25 13.09
N VAL A 403 -1.36 12.61 12.58
CA VAL A 403 -1.21 11.54 11.58
C VAL A 403 -0.75 12.10 10.24
N ALA A 404 -1.21 13.29 9.84
CA ALA A 404 -0.72 13.97 8.66
C ALA A 404 0.79 14.27 8.77
N THR A 405 1.25 14.74 9.93
CA THR A 405 2.67 15.02 10.20
C THR A 405 3.49 13.74 10.15
N ILE A 406 3.04 12.66 10.78
CA ILE A 406 3.70 11.35 10.72
C ILE A 406 3.83 10.88 9.26
N GLN A 407 2.75 10.95 8.48
CA GLN A 407 2.77 10.56 7.08
C GLN A 407 3.67 11.46 6.22
N ALA A 408 3.67 12.78 6.48
CA ALA A 408 4.52 13.74 5.78
C ALA A 408 6.01 13.49 6.07
N VAL A 409 6.38 13.24 7.34
CA VAL A 409 7.75 12.90 7.73
C VAL A 409 8.19 11.58 7.08
N MET A 410 7.33 10.55 7.10
CA MET A 410 7.62 9.28 6.44
C MET A 410 7.79 9.46 4.92
N ALA A 411 6.94 10.26 4.29
CA ALA A 411 7.04 10.58 2.87
C ALA A 411 8.36 11.31 2.56
N LEU A 412 8.74 12.30 3.37
CA LEU A 412 9.98 13.05 3.22
C LEU A 412 11.21 12.12 3.30
N VAL A 413 11.25 11.22 4.29
CA VAL A 413 12.34 10.24 4.43
C VAL A 413 12.44 9.36 3.19
N VAL A 414 11.32 8.88 2.65
CA VAL A 414 11.30 8.07 1.41
C VAL A 414 11.84 8.87 0.22
N VAL A 415 11.45 10.14 0.08
CA VAL A 415 11.93 11.03 -0.99
C VAL A 415 13.43 11.29 -0.87
N LEU A 416 13.94 11.54 0.33
CA LEU A 416 15.37 11.75 0.57
C LEU A 416 16.18 10.50 0.24
N TYR A 417 15.72 9.32 0.67
CA TYR A 417 16.40 8.06 0.34
C TYR A 417 16.38 7.76 -1.17
N TRP A 418 15.23 7.98 -1.82
CA TRP A 418 15.09 7.77 -3.26
C TRP A 418 15.95 8.75 -4.08
N SER A 419 15.96 10.04 -3.72
CA SER A 419 16.80 11.02 -4.41
C SER A 419 18.30 10.74 -4.21
N ALA A 420 18.71 10.31 -3.02
CA ALA A 420 20.09 9.89 -2.74
C ALA A 420 20.49 8.65 -3.56
N SER A 421 19.61 7.66 -3.71
CA SER A 421 19.90 6.46 -4.50
C SER A 421 20.05 6.78 -5.99
N VAL A 422 19.15 7.60 -6.55
CA VAL A 422 19.23 8.06 -7.95
C VAL A 422 20.50 8.91 -8.18
N ALA A 423 20.85 9.78 -7.23
CA ALA A 423 22.09 10.57 -7.32
C ALA A 423 23.33 9.68 -7.32
N MET A 424 23.38 8.65 -6.46
CA MET A 424 24.47 7.68 -6.43
C MET A 424 24.56 6.88 -7.73
N GLU A 425 23.46 6.48 -8.34
CA GLU A 425 23.46 5.79 -9.63
C GLU A 425 24.01 6.68 -10.76
N ARG A 426 23.56 7.94 -10.83
CA ARG A 426 24.07 8.92 -11.80
C ARG A 426 25.57 9.16 -11.59
N TRP A 427 26.01 9.23 -10.34
CA TRP A 427 27.42 9.41 -10.01
C TRP A 427 28.27 8.20 -10.39
N LYS A 428 27.78 6.97 -10.17
CA LYS A 428 28.44 5.74 -10.64
C LYS A 428 28.56 5.72 -12.17
N ARG A 429 27.50 6.08 -12.90
CA ARG A 429 27.52 6.13 -14.38
C ARG A 429 28.51 7.16 -14.89
N THR A 430 28.53 8.36 -14.32
CA THR A 430 29.49 9.42 -14.72
C THR A 430 30.94 9.03 -14.42
N ARG A 431 31.21 8.34 -13.30
CA ARG A 431 32.54 7.77 -13.01
C ARG A 431 32.97 6.73 -14.04
N LEU A 432 32.08 5.82 -14.42
CA LEU A 432 32.37 4.80 -15.44
C LEU A 432 32.64 5.41 -16.82
N LEU A 433 31.91 6.47 -17.20
CA LEU A 433 32.16 7.19 -18.45
C LEU A 433 33.55 7.85 -18.44
N ARG A 434 33.92 8.53 -17.34
CA ARG A 434 35.27 9.12 -17.19
C ARG A 434 36.38 8.08 -17.25
N GLN A 435 36.18 6.90 -16.66
CA GLN A 435 37.14 5.79 -16.75
C GLN A 435 37.27 5.27 -18.19
N ARG A 436 36.16 5.16 -18.93
CA ARG A 436 36.19 4.77 -20.34
C ARG A 436 36.90 5.79 -21.21
N GLU A 437 36.65 7.09 -20.99
CA GLU A 437 37.36 8.17 -21.71
C GLU A 437 38.87 8.14 -21.41
N ALA A 438 39.28 7.91 -20.16
CA ALA A 438 40.68 7.78 -19.80
C ALA A 438 41.35 6.59 -20.51
N ASN A 439 40.70 5.43 -20.55
CA ASN A 439 41.21 4.24 -21.25
C ASN A 439 41.31 4.47 -22.77
N LEU A 440 40.34 5.14 -23.37
CA LEU A 440 40.36 5.46 -24.80
C LEU A 440 41.52 6.41 -25.17
N ARG A 441 41.86 7.36 -24.30
CA ARG A 441 43.02 8.24 -24.50
C ARG A 441 44.33 7.45 -24.52
N VAL A 442 44.50 6.50 -23.61
CA VAL A 442 45.70 5.65 -23.55
C VAL A 442 45.84 4.76 -24.79
N VAL A 443 44.74 4.18 -25.29
CA VAL A 443 44.77 3.38 -26.52
C VAL A 443 45.15 4.24 -27.72
N LYS A 444 44.57 5.45 -27.85
CA LYS A 444 44.89 6.36 -28.97
C LYS A 444 46.37 6.74 -28.99
N THR A 445 46.98 7.00 -27.84
CA THR A 445 48.42 7.32 -27.76
C THR A 445 49.35 6.16 -28.14
N ILE A 446 48.89 4.90 -28.06
CA ILE A 446 49.68 3.72 -28.46
C ILE A 446 49.54 3.44 -29.97
N THR A 447 48.41 3.84 -30.57
CA THR A 447 48.09 3.53 -31.98
C THR A 447 48.67 4.55 -32.96
N ASP A 448 49.04 5.74 -32.49
CA ASP A 448 49.77 6.77 -33.23
C ASP A 448 51.25 6.86 -32.76
N PRO A 449 52.10 5.82 -32.94
CA PRO A 449 53.53 6.00 -32.78
C PRO A 449 54.04 6.76 -34.01
N SER A 450 54.42 8.02 -33.78
CA SER A 450 55.15 8.86 -34.73
C SER A 450 56.41 8.21 -35.25
#